data_AF-A0A4Y2PF14-F1
#
_entry.id   AF-A0A4Y2PF14-F1
#
_cell.length_a   1.000
_cell.length_b   1.000
_cell.length_c   1.000
_cell.angle_alpha   90.00
_cell.angle_beta   90.00
_cell.angle_gamma   90.00
#
_symmetry.space_group_name_H-M   'P 1'
#
loop_
_entity.id
_entity.type
_entity.pdbx_description
1 polymer ?
#
loop_
_entity_poly.entity_id
_entity_poly.type
_entity_poly.pdbx_seq_one_letter_code
_entity_poly.pdbx_strand_id
1 'polypeptide(L)'
;MGTRIKKNPNLVYEVVCEIAIPPDNTKEPWISWKYPYNYKREDILKSLASFAYPCEFSNNAVQHFSFVLTNIDSEWTFGFCRHASNSSSCFVILSYLPWHEVFYKILNHIAELTNKEE
;
A
#
# COMPACT_ATOMS: atom_id res chain seq x y z
N MET A 1 1.25 -15.07 -26.06
CA MET A 1 1.73 -14.32 -24.88
C MET A 1 0.63 -13.36 -24.46
N GLY A 2 0.05 -13.54 -23.27
CA GLY A 2 -1.02 -12.71 -22.74
C GLY A 2 -0.49 -11.60 -21.82
N THR A 3 -1.28 -10.54 -21.66
CA THR A 3 -1.05 -9.53 -20.61
C THR A 3 -1.20 -10.16 -19.23
N ARG A 4 -0.41 -9.68 -18.25
CA ARG A 4 -0.56 -10.02 -16.83
C ARG A 4 -1.52 -9.09 -16.08
N ILE A 5 -2.10 -8.12 -16.79
CA ILE A 5 -3.10 -7.21 -16.23
C ILE A 5 -4.47 -7.88 -16.24
N LYS A 6 -5.14 -7.87 -15.09
CA LYS A 6 -6.51 -8.35 -14.97
C LYS A 6 -7.43 -7.48 -15.84
N LYS A 7 -8.10 -8.10 -16.82
CA LYS A 7 -8.88 -7.36 -17.83
C LYS A 7 -10.10 -6.65 -17.25
N ASN A 8 -10.84 -7.34 -16.37
CA ASN A 8 -12.11 -6.85 -15.82
C ASN A 8 -12.09 -6.99 -14.29
N PRO A 9 -11.41 -6.10 -13.55
CA PRO A 9 -11.50 -6.09 -12.09
C PRO A 9 -12.87 -5.61 -11.64
N ASN A 10 -13.39 -6.23 -10.57
CA ASN A 10 -14.71 -5.88 -10.01
C ASN A 10 -14.69 -4.59 -9.19
N LEU A 11 -13.53 -4.23 -8.63
CA LEU A 11 -13.33 -3.10 -7.75
C LEU A 11 -12.24 -2.18 -8.30
N VAL A 12 -12.34 -0.89 -7.99
CA VAL A 12 -11.27 0.08 -8.30
C VAL A 12 -10.04 -0.19 -7.45
N TYR A 13 -10.23 -0.58 -6.20
CA TYR A 13 -9.17 -1.04 -5.29
C TYR A 13 -9.73 -2.12 -4.37
N GLU A 14 -8.85 -2.99 -3.89
CA GLU A 14 -9.20 -4.10 -3.01
C GLU A 14 -9.19 -3.68 -1.54
N VAL A 15 -8.14 -2.96 -1.12
CA VAL A 15 -7.98 -2.47 0.24
C VAL A 15 -7.04 -1.26 0.27
N VAL A 16 -7.33 -0.31 1.17
CA VAL A 16 -6.43 0.76 1.59
C VAL A 16 -5.98 0.45 3.02
N CYS A 17 -4.70 0.55 3.29
CA CYS A 17 -4.12 0.30 4.62
C CYS A 17 -3.24 1.46 5.03
N GLU A 18 -3.24 1.75 6.32
CA GLU A 18 -2.17 2.48 6.99
C GLU A 18 -1.30 1.46 7.71
N ILE A 19 -0.01 1.50 7.43
CA ILE A 19 0.98 0.56 7.93
C ILE A 19 1.97 1.34 8.77
N ALA A 20 2.12 0.96 10.02
CA ALA A 20 3.05 1.56 10.96
C ALA A 20 4.26 0.66 11.16
N ILE A 21 5.43 1.28 11.36
CA ILE A 21 6.67 0.61 11.74
C ILE A 21 7.16 1.20 13.07
N PRO A 22 7.84 0.43 13.95
CA PRO A 22 8.42 1.01 15.15
C PRO A 22 9.57 1.96 14.79
N PRO A 23 9.78 3.05 15.54
CA PRO A 23 10.92 3.96 15.33
C PRO A 23 12.28 3.25 15.45
N ASP A 24 12.35 2.23 16.30
CA ASP A 24 13.58 1.47 16.55
C ASP A 24 13.88 0.44 15.45
N ASN A 25 13.00 0.29 14.44
CA ASN A 25 13.09 -0.70 13.37
C ASN A 25 13.28 -2.16 13.88
N THR A 26 12.93 -2.43 15.14
CA THR A 26 13.16 -3.71 15.83
C THR A 26 12.04 -4.72 15.66
N LYS A 27 10.85 -4.27 15.26
CA LYS A 27 9.69 -5.15 15.02
C LYS A 27 9.19 -5.02 13.60
N GLU A 28 8.50 -6.06 13.17
CA GLU A 28 7.83 -6.09 11.87
C GLU A 28 6.76 -4.99 11.77
N PRO A 29 6.59 -4.41 10.57
CA PRO A 29 5.52 -3.45 10.32
C PRO A 29 4.15 -4.11 10.54
N TRP A 30 3.20 -3.34 11.06
CA TRP A 30 1.83 -3.81 11.28
C TRP A 30 0.81 -2.86 10.67
N ILE A 31 -0.39 -3.37 10.41
CA ILE A 31 -1.49 -2.57 9.89
C ILE A 31 -2.16 -1.84 11.05
N SER A 32 -2.03 -0.52 11.08
CA SER A 32 -2.69 0.36 12.06
C SER A 32 -4.19 0.47 11.74
N TRP A 33 -4.51 0.69 10.46
CA TRP A 33 -5.86 0.86 9.97
C TRP A 33 -6.03 0.27 8.57
N LYS A 34 -7.26 -0.18 8.24
CA LYS A 34 -7.60 -0.64 6.89
C LYS A 34 -9.04 -0.31 6.50
N TYR A 35 -9.26 -0.14 5.22
CA TYR A 35 -10.58 -0.04 4.60
C TYR A 35 -10.63 -0.83 3.28
N PRO A 36 -11.67 -1.65 3.03
CA PRO A 36 -12.80 -1.92 3.92
C PRO A 36 -12.41 -2.73 5.18
N TYR A 37 -13.06 -2.44 6.32
CA TYR A 37 -12.79 -3.11 7.59
C TYR A 37 -13.01 -4.64 7.53
N ASN A 38 -13.94 -5.07 6.69
CA ASN A 38 -14.30 -6.47 6.48
C ASN A 38 -13.40 -7.21 5.49
N TYR A 39 -12.29 -6.61 5.03
CA TYR A 39 -11.33 -7.29 4.16
C TYR A 39 -10.66 -8.48 4.89
N LYS A 40 -10.88 -9.71 4.41
CA LYS A 40 -10.57 -10.97 5.13
C LYS A 40 -9.28 -11.69 4.69
N ARG A 41 -8.60 -11.23 3.63
CA ARG A 41 -7.40 -11.92 3.11
C ARG A 41 -6.16 -11.58 3.94
N GLU A 42 -5.99 -12.29 5.06
CA GLU A 42 -4.90 -12.06 6.02
C GLU A 42 -3.50 -12.31 5.46
N ASP A 43 -3.36 -13.28 4.55
CA ASP A 43 -2.13 -13.58 3.81
C ASP A 43 -1.65 -12.37 3.01
N ILE A 44 -2.57 -11.70 2.32
CA ILE A 44 -2.31 -10.47 1.58
C ILE A 44 -1.99 -9.34 2.55
N LEU A 45 -2.76 -9.18 3.63
CA LEU A 45 -2.52 -8.13 4.62
C LEU A 45 -1.11 -8.23 5.24
N LYS A 46 -0.67 -9.44 5.61
CA LYS A 46 0.69 -9.68 6.10
C LYS A 46 1.74 -9.32 5.06
N SER A 47 1.52 -9.76 3.81
CA SER A 47 2.41 -9.44 2.70
C SER A 47 2.49 -7.91 2.46
N LEU A 48 1.35 -7.20 2.46
CA LEU A 48 1.31 -5.75 2.29
C LEU A 48 2.18 -5.03 3.31
N ALA A 49 2.14 -5.44 4.58
CA ALA A 49 2.98 -4.86 5.62
C ALA A 49 4.47 -5.04 5.33
N SER A 50 4.90 -6.26 4.98
CA SER A 50 6.28 -6.53 4.61
C SER A 50 6.73 -5.76 3.35
N PHE A 51 5.87 -5.69 2.33
CA PHE A 51 6.20 -5.00 1.07
C PHE A 51 6.16 -3.47 1.17
N ALA A 52 5.47 -2.91 2.16
CA ALA A 52 5.49 -1.47 2.41
C ALA A 52 6.85 -1.00 2.96
N TYR A 53 7.59 -1.88 3.62
CA TYR A 53 8.94 -1.65 4.14
C TYR A 53 9.90 -2.75 3.65
N PRO A 54 10.23 -2.79 2.34
CA PRO A 54 10.96 -3.92 1.76
C PRO A 54 12.46 -3.94 2.09
N CYS A 55 13.01 -2.84 2.59
CA CYS A 55 14.37 -2.74 3.11
C CYS A 55 14.43 -1.65 4.20
N GLU A 56 15.62 -1.39 4.74
CA GLU A 56 15.83 -0.21 5.59
C GLU A 56 15.68 1.07 4.74
N PHE A 57 14.73 1.94 5.09
CA PHE A 57 14.46 3.20 4.40
C PHE A 57 14.77 4.39 5.30
N SER A 58 15.51 5.37 4.78
CA SER A 58 15.59 6.70 5.37
C SER A 58 14.51 7.60 4.77
N ASN A 59 13.43 7.82 5.53
CA ASN A 59 12.29 8.63 5.11
C ASN A 59 12.59 10.14 5.21
N ASN A 60 13.64 10.64 4.57
CA ASN A 60 14.01 12.06 4.61
C ASN A 60 13.08 12.96 3.76
N ALA A 61 12.26 12.37 2.91
CA ALA A 61 11.30 13.05 2.03
C ALA A 61 10.05 12.19 1.85
N VAL A 62 8.97 12.80 1.34
CA VAL A 62 7.80 12.03 0.88
C VAL A 62 8.21 11.18 -0.32
N GLN A 63 7.94 9.89 -0.25
CA GLN A 63 8.31 8.94 -1.29
C GLN A 63 7.09 8.13 -1.73
N HIS A 64 7.01 7.91 -3.05
CA HIS A 64 6.03 7.02 -3.67
C HIS A 64 6.76 5.87 -4.33
N PHE A 65 6.23 4.67 -4.15
CA PHE A 65 6.64 3.52 -4.93
C PHE A 65 5.48 2.56 -5.11
N SER A 66 5.63 1.61 -6.00
CA SER A 66 4.66 0.54 -6.22
C SER A 66 5.34 -0.80 -6.25
N PHE A 67 4.74 -1.80 -5.60
CA PHE A 67 5.13 -3.20 -5.72
C PHE A 67 4.02 -4.00 -6.41
N VAL A 68 4.34 -5.23 -6.81
CA VAL A 68 3.40 -6.12 -7.49
C VAL A 68 3.34 -7.45 -6.76
N LEU A 69 2.13 -7.85 -6.38
CA LEU A 69 1.81 -9.22 -5.97
C LEU A 69 1.34 -9.99 -7.20
N THR A 70 1.93 -11.16 -7.42
CA THR A 70 1.52 -12.04 -8.53
C THR A 70 0.67 -13.17 -7.96
N ASN A 71 -0.55 -13.33 -8.48
CA ASN A 71 -1.44 -14.40 -8.06
C ASN A 71 -1.14 -15.73 -8.79
N ILE A 72 -1.88 -16.78 -8.45
CA ILE A 72 -1.73 -18.11 -9.07
C ILE A 72 -2.00 -18.11 -10.58
N ASP A 73 -2.87 -17.22 -11.05
CA ASP A 73 -3.19 -17.03 -12.47
C ASP A 73 -2.16 -16.17 -13.22
N SER A 74 -1.04 -15.84 -12.56
CA SER A 74 0.01 -14.94 -13.07
C SER A 74 -0.49 -13.53 -13.40
N GLU A 75 -1.61 -13.11 -12.83
CA GLU A 75 -2.11 -11.74 -12.86
C GLU A 75 -1.43 -10.88 -11.78
N TRP A 76 -1.25 -9.61 -12.09
CA TRP A 76 -0.65 -8.62 -11.22
C TRP A 76 -1.67 -7.87 -10.39
N THR A 77 -1.37 -7.72 -9.11
CA THR A 77 -2.03 -6.79 -8.19
C THR A 77 -1.00 -5.78 -7.72
N PHE A 78 -1.27 -4.50 -7.90
CA PHE A 78 -0.37 -3.39 -7.60
C PHE A 78 -0.61 -2.87 -6.20
N GLY A 79 0.43 -2.78 -5.38
CA GLY A 79 0.43 -2.08 -4.10
C GLY A 79 1.10 -0.72 -4.26
N PHE A 80 0.32 0.35 -4.28
CA PHE A 80 0.82 1.73 -4.37
C PHE A 80 1.08 2.26 -2.96
N CYS A 81 2.28 2.73 -2.70
CA CYS A 81 2.74 3.14 -1.37
C CYS A 81 3.05 4.64 -1.34
N ARG A 82 2.78 5.27 -0.20
CA ARG A 82 3.23 6.62 0.14
C ARG A 82 3.82 6.63 1.54
N HIS A 83 5.11 6.89 1.63
CA HIS A 83 5.80 7.16 2.89
C HIS A 83 5.79 8.66 3.18
N ALA A 84 5.47 9.03 4.42
CA ALA A 84 5.58 10.41 4.88
C ALA A 84 7.01 10.71 5.35
N SER A 85 7.44 11.97 5.18
CA SER A 85 8.75 12.42 5.64
C SER A 85 8.87 12.33 7.16
N ASN A 86 9.95 11.74 7.65
CA ASN A 86 10.25 11.53 9.07
C ASN A 86 9.14 10.84 9.86
N SER A 87 8.22 10.15 9.19
CA SER A 87 7.13 9.43 9.82
C SER A 87 7.39 7.93 9.74
N SER A 88 6.95 7.24 10.79
CA SER A 88 6.98 5.79 10.90
C SER A 88 5.69 5.15 10.37
N SER A 89 5.04 5.80 9.40
CA SER A 89 3.79 5.34 8.76
C SER A 89 3.85 5.41 7.24
N CYS A 90 3.12 4.49 6.60
CA CYS A 90 2.98 4.37 5.16
C CYS A 90 1.52 4.07 4.81
N PHE A 91 0.99 4.79 3.82
CA PHE A 91 -0.31 4.47 3.23
C PHE A 91 -0.13 3.59 2.01
N VAL A 92 -0.94 2.53 1.91
CA VAL A 92 -0.90 1.57 0.80
C VAL A 92 -2.29 1.38 0.20
N ILE A 93 -2.41 1.49 -1.12
CA ILE A 93 -3.61 1.10 -1.88
C ILE A 93 -3.28 -0.15 -2.71
N LEU A 94 -4.05 -1.22 -2.52
CA LEU A 94 -3.94 -2.42 -3.35
C LEU A 94 -4.99 -2.40 -4.45
N SER A 95 -4.59 -2.53 -5.72
CA SER A 95 -5.52 -2.57 -6.86
C SER A 95 -5.00 -3.42 -8.02
N TYR A 96 -5.92 -4.01 -8.79
CA TYR A 96 -5.61 -4.64 -10.07
C TYR A 96 -5.38 -3.63 -11.22
N LEU A 97 -5.80 -2.38 -11.04
CA LEU A 97 -5.70 -1.33 -12.04
C LEU A 97 -4.30 -0.68 -11.99
N PRO A 98 -3.56 -0.61 -13.11
CA PRO A 98 -2.19 -0.06 -13.15
C PRO A 98 -2.16 1.48 -13.16
N TRP A 99 -3.01 2.16 -12.39
CA TRP A 99 -3.21 3.62 -12.44
C TRP A 99 -2.31 4.39 -11.46
N HIS A 100 -0.99 4.32 -11.68
CA HIS A 100 0.03 4.88 -10.78
C HIS A 100 -0.22 6.35 -10.41
N GLU A 101 -0.38 7.24 -11.38
CA GLU A 101 -0.57 8.68 -11.13
C GLU A 101 -1.85 8.98 -10.33
N VAL A 102 -2.93 8.24 -10.61
CA VAL A 102 -4.23 8.43 -9.93
C VAL A 102 -4.10 8.02 -8.48
N PHE A 103 -3.55 6.82 -8.21
CA PHE A 103 -3.41 6.33 -6.86
C PHE A 103 -2.41 7.13 -6.02
N TYR A 104 -1.32 7.63 -6.61
CA TYR A 104 -0.41 8.53 -5.89
C TYR A 104 -1.07 9.86 -5.51
N LYS A 105 -1.91 10.44 -6.38
CA LYS A 105 -2.70 11.64 -6.05
C LYS A 105 -3.70 11.36 -4.92
N ILE A 106 -4.41 10.22 -4.98
CA ILE A 106 -5.33 9.80 -3.92
C ILE A 106 -4.58 9.62 -2.60
N LEU A 107 -3.44 8.94 -2.60
CA LEU A 107 -2.60 8.74 -1.41
C LEU A 107 -2.11 10.06 -0.80
N ASN A 108 -1.78 11.06 -1.63
CA ASN A 108 -1.44 12.39 -1.13
C ASN A 108 -2.62 13.05 -0.44
N HIS A 109 -3.82 12.99 -1.03
CA HIS A 109 -5.02 13.54 -0.41
C HIS A 109 -5.43 12.83 0.87
N ILE A 110 -5.31 11.49 0.93
CA ILE A 110 -5.55 10.73 2.16
C ILE A 110 -4.62 11.25 3.26
N ALA A 111 -3.31 11.34 2.98
CA ALA A 111 -2.36 11.82 3.97
C ALA A 111 -2.58 13.28 4.39
N GLU A 112 -2.97 14.16 3.45
CA GLU A 112 -3.33 15.55 3.76
C GLU A 112 -4.57 15.65 4.67
N LEU A 113 -5.53 14.73 4.52
CA LEU A 113 -6.72 14.70 5.36
C LEU A 113 -6.40 14.13 6.75
N THR A 114 -5.65 13.03 6.83
CA THR A 114 -5.24 12.44 8.11
C THR A 114 -4.42 13.42 8.94
N ASN A 115 -3.48 14.14 8.34
CA ASN A 115 -2.65 15.13 9.05
C ASN A 115 -3.40 16.41 9.47
N LYS A 116 -4.62 16.65 8.95
CA LYS A 116 -5.46 17.79 9.37
C LYS A 116 -6.34 17.46 10.57
N GLU A 117 -6.53 16.17 10.86
CA GLU A 117 -7.33 15.70 11.99
C GLU A 117 -6.50 15.55 13.28
N GLU A 118 -5.16 15.65 13.19
CA GLU A 118 -4.22 15.84 14.31
C GLU A 118 -4.01 17.32 14.64
#